data_AF-A0A2U1ZS69-F1
#
_entry.id   AF-A0A2U1ZS69-F1
#
_cell.length_a   1.000
_cell.length_b   1.000
_cell.length_c   1.000
_cell.angle_alpha   90.00
_cell.angle_beta   90.00
_cell.angle_gamma   90.00
#
_symmetry.space_group_name_H-M   'P 1'
#
loop_
_entity.id
_entity.type
_entity.pdbx_description
1 polymer ?
#
loop_
_entity_poly.entity_id
_entity_poly.type
_entity_poly.pdbx_seq_one_letter_code
_entity_poly.pdbx_strand_id
1 'polypeptide(L)'
;MRPTSAHTDLLDDIRLAGYYPELVADVIDLALAGEDVVAHLLQPETTFDDAEVRRHLTAMVLTSRRLVVAHVDDQVVEGSLTALASTEAVPLREMRSVVITQGFTDPAASGGSRRRDITISLGWGAVQRIDLEPAGCADPSCDADHGLTGSATPDDLVIRVSAEAEGEAALTGAVTFARALSAATSRA
;
A
#
# COMPACT_ATOMS: atom_id res chain seq x y z
N MET A 1 -7.00 11.76 24.89
CA MET A 1 -8.25 11.51 24.14
C MET A 1 -8.59 10.03 24.33
N ARG A 2 -9.86 9.62 24.42
CA ARG A 2 -10.18 8.18 24.45
C ARG A 2 -10.00 7.62 23.03
N PRO A 3 -9.37 6.44 22.84
CA PRO A 3 -9.23 5.85 21.52
C PRO A 3 -10.61 5.58 20.91
N THR A 4 -10.74 5.85 19.61
CA THR A 4 -11.92 5.47 18.83
C THR A 4 -11.99 3.96 18.65
N SER A 5 -13.15 3.42 18.22
CA SER A 5 -13.23 1.99 17.90
C SER A 5 -12.21 1.61 16.83
N ALA A 6 -12.08 2.42 15.77
CA ALA A 6 -11.10 2.21 14.70
C ALA A 6 -9.65 2.23 15.20
N HIS A 7 -9.31 3.07 16.19
CA HIS A 7 -7.97 3.04 16.79
C HIS A 7 -7.74 1.77 17.61
N THR A 8 -8.79 1.25 18.26
CA THR A 8 -8.69 -0.01 19.00
C THR A 8 -8.52 -1.19 18.03
N ASP A 9 -9.33 -1.21 16.97
CA ASP A 9 -9.26 -2.21 15.90
C ASP A 9 -7.88 -2.23 15.24
N LEU A 10 -7.28 -1.05 14.98
CA LEU A 10 -5.90 -0.94 14.49
C LEU A 10 -4.89 -1.62 15.41
N LEU A 11 -4.96 -1.35 16.72
CA LEU A 11 -4.02 -1.95 17.68
C LEU A 11 -4.21 -3.46 17.80
N ASP A 12 -5.43 -3.96 17.71
CA ASP A 12 -5.71 -5.40 17.73
C ASP A 12 -5.21 -6.08 16.45
N ASP A 13 -5.39 -5.45 15.29
CA ASP A 13 -4.86 -5.97 14.02
C ASP A 13 -3.32 -5.94 13.98
N ILE A 14 -2.68 -4.92 14.55
CA ILE A 14 -1.21 -4.85 14.70
C ILE A 14 -0.72 -6.03 15.56
N ARG A 15 -1.40 -6.32 16.67
CA ARG A 15 -1.07 -7.48 17.54
C ARG A 15 -1.26 -8.79 16.80
N LEU A 16 -2.35 -8.93 16.04
CA LEU A 16 -2.64 -10.13 15.26
C LEU A 16 -1.61 -10.35 14.13
N ALA A 17 -1.12 -9.29 13.51
CA ALA A 17 -0.05 -9.35 12.50
C ALA A 17 1.26 -9.90 13.08
N GLY A 18 1.51 -9.72 14.39
CA GLY A 18 2.58 -10.39 15.12
C GLY A 18 4.01 -9.94 14.79
N TYR A 19 4.17 -8.90 13.98
CA TYR A 19 5.47 -8.37 13.58
C TYR A 19 5.79 -7.08 14.36
N TYR A 20 6.67 -7.19 15.35
CA TYR A 20 7.05 -6.11 16.29
C TYR A 20 5.88 -5.21 16.73
N PRO A 21 4.80 -5.76 17.32
CA PRO A 21 3.54 -5.03 17.49
C PRO A 21 3.67 -3.75 18.32
N GLU A 22 4.49 -3.76 19.38
CA GLU A 22 4.72 -2.57 20.20
C GLU A 22 5.50 -1.48 19.45
N LEU A 23 6.49 -1.87 18.63
CA LEU A 23 7.25 -0.94 17.79
C LEU A 23 6.35 -0.33 16.71
N VAL A 24 5.56 -1.16 16.02
CA VAL A 24 4.64 -0.72 14.97
C VAL A 24 3.61 0.26 15.54
N ALA A 25 3.04 -0.07 16.70
CA ALA A 25 2.09 0.80 17.38
C ALA A 25 2.71 2.15 17.77
N ASP A 26 3.92 2.16 18.34
CA ASP A 26 4.63 3.38 18.74
C ASP A 26 4.95 4.29 17.55
N VAL A 27 5.46 3.70 16.46
CA VAL A 27 5.78 4.42 15.22
C VAL A 27 4.53 5.05 14.59
N ILE A 28 3.41 4.32 14.57
CA ILE A 28 2.15 4.82 14.03
C ILE A 28 1.56 5.90 14.93
N ASP A 29 1.57 5.73 16.26
CA ASP A 29 1.06 6.73 17.21
C ASP A 29 1.83 8.06 17.08
N LEU A 30 3.16 7.98 16.98
CA LEU A 30 4.01 9.14 16.72
C LEU A 30 3.61 9.86 15.43
N ALA A 31 3.39 9.11 14.34
CA ALA A 31 3.02 9.68 13.04
C ALA A 31 1.60 10.27 13.02
N LEU A 32 0.65 9.65 13.75
CA LEU A 32 -0.73 10.11 13.89
C LEU A 32 -0.80 11.44 14.65
N ALA A 33 0.12 11.70 15.58
CA ALA A 33 0.21 12.95 16.34
C ALA A 33 -1.13 13.35 17.00
N GLY A 34 -1.87 12.36 17.51
CA GLY A 34 -3.16 12.55 18.19
C GLY A 34 -4.40 12.67 17.28
N GLU A 35 -4.26 12.45 15.97
CA GLU A 35 -5.40 12.38 15.06
C GLU A 35 -6.19 11.08 15.18
N ASP A 36 -7.52 11.17 15.01
CA ASP A 36 -8.39 10.00 15.00
C ASP A 36 -8.19 9.16 13.73
N VAL A 37 -8.10 7.85 13.93
CA VAL A 37 -8.11 6.84 12.87
C VAL A 37 -9.53 6.69 12.32
N VAL A 38 -9.65 6.71 10.99
CA VAL A 38 -10.89 6.50 10.24
C VAL A 38 -10.95 5.07 9.70
N ALA A 39 -9.84 4.58 9.14
CA ALA A 39 -9.70 3.23 8.62
C ALA A 39 -8.21 2.88 8.53
N HIS A 40 -7.89 1.59 8.50
CA HIS A 40 -6.53 1.11 8.31
C HIS A 40 -6.46 -0.13 7.43
N LEU A 41 -5.28 -0.41 6.91
CA LEU A 41 -4.92 -1.65 6.24
C LEU A 41 -3.49 -2.00 6.62
N LEU A 42 -3.27 -3.25 7.05
CA LEU A 42 -1.94 -3.80 7.32
C LEU A 42 -1.63 -4.85 6.28
N GLN A 43 -0.41 -4.80 5.73
CA GLN A 43 0.11 -5.75 4.77
C GLN A 43 1.45 -6.28 5.29
N PRO A 44 1.45 -7.38 6.06
CA PRO A 44 2.67 -8.09 6.40
C PRO A 44 3.15 -8.91 5.19
N GLU A 45 4.42 -8.80 4.89
CA GLU A 45 5.09 -9.56 3.84
C GLU A 45 6.26 -10.33 4.43
N THR A 46 6.45 -11.56 3.96
CA THR A 46 7.62 -12.36 4.30
C THR A 46 8.26 -12.83 3.01
N THR A 47 9.46 -12.34 2.75
CA THR A 47 10.25 -12.74 1.60
C THR A 47 11.34 -13.71 2.05
N PHE A 48 11.54 -14.73 1.21
CA PHE A 48 12.59 -15.72 1.39
C PHE A 48 13.60 -15.51 0.27
N ASP A 49 14.86 -15.20 0.62
CA ASP A 49 15.98 -15.28 -0.31
C ASP A 49 16.91 -16.44 0.10
N ASP A 50 17.86 -16.81 -0.76
CA ASP A 50 18.75 -17.96 -0.53
C ASP A 50 19.62 -17.84 0.74
N ALA A 51 19.67 -16.67 1.37
CA ALA A 51 20.48 -16.40 2.56
C ALA A 51 19.63 -16.13 3.82
N GLU A 52 18.48 -15.47 3.70
CA GLU A 52 17.76 -14.89 4.84
C GLU A 52 16.23 -14.80 4.64
N VAL A 53 15.51 -14.81 5.76
CA VAL A 53 14.08 -14.49 5.82
C VAL A 53 13.95 -13.01 6.16
N ARG A 54 13.33 -12.23 5.28
CA ARG A 54 13.05 -10.80 5.54
C ARG A 54 11.57 -10.58 5.73
N ARG A 55 11.22 -10.04 6.90
CA ARG A 55 9.86 -9.60 7.18
C ARG A 55 9.75 -8.11 6.96
N HIS A 56 8.61 -7.73 6.43
CA HIS A 56 8.23 -6.36 6.17
C HIS A 56 6.78 -6.18 6.59
N LEU A 57 6.43 -4.99 7.06
CA LEU A 57 5.04 -4.61 7.28
C LEU A 57 4.81 -3.22 6.70
N THR A 58 3.87 -3.13 5.77
CA THR A 58 3.28 -1.86 5.36
C THR A 58 1.98 -1.65 6.13
N ALA A 59 1.85 -0.49 6.80
CA ALA A 59 0.61 -0.05 7.40
C ALA A 59 0.12 1.23 6.71
N MET A 60 -1.15 1.24 6.32
CA MET A 60 -1.83 2.41 5.79
C MET A 60 -2.90 2.84 6.79
N VAL A 61 -2.79 4.03 7.35
CA VAL A 61 -3.71 4.54 8.36
C VAL A 61 -4.33 5.84 7.87
N LEU A 62 -5.63 5.80 7.60
CA LEU A 62 -6.40 6.92 7.11
C LEU A 62 -6.92 7.75 8.28
N THR A 63 -6.65 9.05 8.25
CA THR A 63 -7.26 10.05 9.14
C THR A 63 -8.28 10.89 8.36
N SER A 64 -8.90 11.86 9.02
CA SER A 64 -9.80 12.82 8.34
C SER A 64 -9.09 13.72 7.32
N ARG A 65 -7.76 13.89 7.39
CA ARG A 65 -7.00 14.89 6.61
C ARG A 65 -5.82 14.34 5.81
N ARG A 66 -5.31 13.16 6.17
CA ARG A 66 -4.14 12.55 5.54
C ARG A 66 -4.16 11.03 5.62
N LEU A 67 -3.42 10.41 4.72
CA LEU A 67 -3.01 9.02 4.81
C LEU A 67 -1.62 8.96 5.46
N VAL A 68 -1.47 8.19 6.53
CA VAL A 68 -0.16 7.83 7.08
C VAL A 68 0.22 6.47 6.52
N VAL A 69 1.39 6.37 5.89
CA VAL A 69 1.98 5.12 5.44
C VAL A 69 3.16 4.83 6.34
N ALA A 70 3.22 3.64 6.93
CA ALA A 70 4.34 3.18 7.73
C ALA A 70 4.94 1.93 7.10
N HIS A 71 6.26 1.88 7.03
CA HIS A 71 7.02 0.70 6.63
C HIS A 71 7.90 0.28 7.78
N VAL A 72 7.86 -1.00 8.13
CA VAL A 72 8.73 -1.60 9.14
C VAL A 72 9.43 -2.80 8.52
N ASP A 73 10.75 -2.81 8.59
CA ASP A 73 11.62 -3.76 7.89
C ASP A 73 12.67 -4.34 8.83
N ASP A 74 13.00 -5.62 8.61
CA ASP A 74 14.20 -6.23 9.15
C ASP A 74 15.45 -5.65 8.45
N GLN A 75 16.47 -5.31 9.24
CA GLN A 75 17.76 -4.81 8.76
C GLN A 75 18.90 -5.49 9.53
N VAL A 76 19.93 -5.94 8.84
CA VAL A 76 21.14 -6.48 9.47
C VAL A 76 22.19 -5.37 9.56
N VAL A 77 22.49 -4.93 10.79
CA VAL A 77 23.50 -3.91 11.07
C VAL A 77 24.61 -4.56 11.89
N GLU A 78 25.84 -4.55 11.36
CA GLU A 78 27.01 -5.17 12.00
C GLU A 78 26.78 -6.64 12.45
N GLY A 79 26.03 -7.40 11.65
CA GLY A 79 25.72 -8.81 11.93
C GLY A 79 24.61 -9.02 12.97
N SER A 80 23.98 -7.96 13.47
CA SER A 80 22.82 -8.03 14.37
C SER A 80 21.53 -7.69 13.61
N LEU A 81 20.50 -8.51 13.82
CA LEU A 81 19.16 -8.23 13.31
C LEU A 81 18.54 -7.06 14.08
N THR A 82 18.13 -6.03 13.36
CA THR A 82 17.50 -4.80 13.86
C THR A 82 16.23 -4.52 13.04
N ALA A 83 15.37 -3.63 13.53
CA ALA A 83 14.21 -3.15 12.77
C ALA A 83 14.41 -1.69 12.38
N LEU A 84 14.09 -1.35 11.13
CA LEU A 84 14.01 0.01 10.63
C LEU A 84 12.55 0.35 10.38
N ALA A 85 12.10 1.51 10.86
CA ALA A 85 10.76 1.99 10.63
C ALA A 85 10.79 3.37 9.98
N SER A 86 9.96 3.57 8.96
CA SER A 86 9.75 4.86 8.29
C SER A 86 8.27 5.17 8.19
N THR A 87 7.92 6.46 8.27
CA THR A 87 6.54 6.93 8.10
C THR A 87 6.48 8.08 7.13
N GLU A 88 5.45 8.08 6.29
CA GLU A 88 5.12 9.16 5.37
C GLU A 88 3.69 9.63 5.66
N ALA A 89 3.49 10.94 5.67
CA ALA A 89 2.20 11.56 5.92
C ALA A 89 1.75 12.33 4.67
N VAL A 90 0.78 11.77 3.94
CA VAL A 90 0.29 12.30 2.67
C VAL A 90 -1.04 13.02 2.90
N PRO A 91 -1.12 14.36 2.80
CA PRO A 91 -2.39 15.08 2.89
C PRO A 91 -3.36 14.60 1.80
N LEU A 92 -4.63 14.41 2.13
CA LEU A 92 -5.62 13.88 1.17
C LEU A 92 -5.78 14.77 -0.06
N ARG A 93 -5.58 16.08 0.09
CA ARG A 93 -5.60 17.05 -1.03
C ARG A 93 -4.46 16.88 -2.03
N GLU A 94 -3.36 16.23 -1.63
CA GLU A 94 -2.22 15.94 -2.51
C GLU A 94 -2.38 14.58 -3.21
N MET A 95 -3.41 13.79 -2.85
CA MET A 95 -3.69 12.52 -3.51
C MET A 95 -4.23 12.78 -4.92
N ARG A 96 -3.37 12.58 -5.92
CA ARG A 96 -3.65 12.86 -7.34
C ARG A 96 -4.42 11.73 -8.02
N SER A 97 -4.15 10.49 -7.62
CA SER A 97 -4.79 9.33 -8.20
C SER A 97 -5.01 8.23 -7.17
N VAL A 98 -6.21 7.63 -7.22
CA VAL A 98 -6.55 6.39 -6.52
C VAL A 98 -7.11 5.44 -7.56
N VAL A 99 -6.38 4.38 -7.86
CA VAL A 99 -6.80 3.34 -8.82
C VAL A 99 -7.09 2.07 -8.05
N ILE A 100 -8.29 1.51 -8.24
CA ILE A 100 -8.70 0.26 -7.62
C ILE A 100 -8.98 -0.76 -8.72
N THR A 101 -8.16 -1.81 -8.79
CA THR A 101 -8.35 -2.94 -9.69
C THR A 101 -8.89 -4.12 -8.89
N GLN A 102 -9.88 -4.84 -9.42
CA GLN A 102 -10.54 -5.93 -8.69
C GLN A 102 -10.65 -7.18 -9.56
N GLY A 103 -10.10 -8.29 -9.08
CA GLY A 103 -10.25 -9.60 -9.68
C GLY A 103 -11.52 -10.31 -9.18
N PHE A 104 -12.19 -11.01 -10.08
CA PHE A 104 -13.45 -11.71 -9.82
C PHE A 104 -13.43 -13.13 -10.41
N THR A 105 -14.04 -14.10 -9.74
CA THR A 105 -14.30 -15.45 -10.28
C THR A 105 -15.72 -15.53 -10.83
N ASP A 106 -15.89 -16.30 -11.91
CA ASP A 106 -17.18 -16.66 -12.51
C ASP A 106 -18.19 -15.51 -12.61
N PRO A 107 -17.84 -14.39 -13.27
CA PRO A 107 -18.68 -13.18 -13.27
C PRO A 107 -20.06 -13.38 -13.90
N ALA A 108 -20.25 -14.43 -14.69
CA ALA A 108 -21.52 -14.77 -15.35
C ALA A 108 -22.37 -15.80 -14.59
N ALA A 109 -21.91 -16.33 -13.45
CA ALA A 109 -22.65 -17.33 -12.70
C ALA A 109 -23.88 -16.73 -11.98
N SER A 110 -24.99 -17.46 -11.99
CA SER A 110 -26.29 -17.00 -11.45
C SER A 110 -26.31 -16.72 -9.94
N GLY A 111 -25.26 -17.11 -9.21
CA GLY A 111 -25.07 -16.86 -7.77
C GLY A 111 -24.34 -15.56 -7.44
N GLY A 112 -23.96 -14.78 -8.45
CA GLY A 112 -23.16 -13.56 -8.30
C GLY A 112 -21.66 -13.85 -8.36
N SER A 113 -20.90 -12.80 -8.65
CA SER A 113 -19.44 -12.90 -8.78
C SER A 113 -18.75 -12.80 -7.43
N ARG A 114 -17.78 -13.68 -7.17
CA ARG A 114 -16.94 -13.64 -5.96
C ARG A 114 -15.66 -12.85 -6.26
N ARG A 115 -15.36 -11.84 -5.44
CA ARG A 115 -14.09 -11.11 -5.52
C ARG A 115 -12.95 -12.03 -5.08
N ARG A 116 -11.86 -12.05 -5.85
CA ARG A 116 -10.65 -12.82 -5.57
C ARG A 116 -9.54 -11.98 -4.98
N ASP A 117 -9.36 -10.79 -5.54
CA ASP A 117 -8.31 -9.87 -5.13
C ASP A 117 -8.72 -8.42 -5.38
N ILE A 118 -7.97 -7.53 -4.74
CA ILE A 118 -8.03 -6.09 -4.94
C ILE A 118 -6.59 -5.57 -4.98
N THR A 119 -6.34 -4.67 -5.94
CA THR A 119 -5.11 -3.87 -5.99
C THR A 119 -5.49 -2.41 -5.83
N ILE A 120 -4.82 -1.74 -4.89
CA ILE A 120 -4.96 -0.32 -4.60
C ILE A 120 -3.65 0.35 -5.01
N SER A 121 -3.68 1.17 -6.06
CA SER A 121 -2.54 1.98 -6.49
C SER A 121 -2.82 3.45 -6.19
N LEU A 122 -1.90 4.09 -5.49
CA LEU A 122 -2.00 5.47 -5.04
C LEU A 122 -0.89 6.32 -5.66
N GLY A 123 -1.27 7.53 -6.07
CA GLY A 123 -0.34 8.52 -6.60
C GLY A 123 -0.52 9.88 -5.94
N TRP A 124 0.53 10.39 -5.32
CA TRP A 124 0.68 11.77 -4.81
C TRP A 124 1.91 12.49 -5.38
N GLY A 125 2.74 11.80 -6.18
CA GLY A 125 3.80 12.40 -6.98
C GLY A 125 5.12 12.60 -6.23
N ALA A 126 5.39 11.82 -5.18
CA ALA A 126 6.71 11.71 -4.57
C ALA A 126 7.63 10.80 -5.40
N VAL A 127 7.07 9.78 -6.04
CA VAL A 127 7.75 8.78 -6.87
C VAL A 127 7.11 8.70 -8.25
N GLN A 128 7.94 8.62 -9.29
CA GLN A 128 7.50 8.31 -10.65
C GLN A 128 8.33 7.16 -11.20
N ARG A 129 7.66 6.11 -11.68
CA ARG A 129 8.30 5.08 -12.49
C ARG A 129 8.29 5.55 -13.94
N ILE A 130 9.46 5.61 -14.55
CA ILE A 130 9.63 6.00 -15.96
C ILE A 130 10.14 4.78 -16.73
N ASP A 131 9.32 4.26 -17.63
CA ASP A 131 9.69 3.18 -18.55
C ASP A 131 10.12 3.81 -19.88
N LEU A 132 11.37 3.60 -20.29
CA LEU A 132 11.98 4.19 -21.48
C LEU A 132 12.38 3.12 -22.50
N GLU A 133 12.15 3.42 -23.77
CA GLU A 133 12.60 2.62 -24.91
C GLU A 133 13.22 3.51 -25.99
N PRO A 134 14.11 2.98 -26.86
CA PRO A 134 14.63 3.72 -28.00
C PRO A 134 13.49 4.23 -28.89
N ALA A 135 13.49 5.53 -29.17
CA ALA A 135 12.55 6.09 -30.12
C ALA A 135 12.94 5.64 -31.54
N GLY A 136 11.94 5.30 -32.35
CA GLY A 136 12.10 4.97 -33.77
C GLY A 136 11.29 5.89 -34.66
N CYS A 137 11.56 5.84 -35.97
CA CYS A 137 10.72 6.47 -36.99
C CYS A 137 10.20 5.42 -37.98
N ALA A 138 9.29 5.84 -38.86
CA ALA A 138 8.69 4.94 -39.85
C ALA A 138 9.65 4.52 -40.98
N ASP A 139 10.85 5.11 -41.05
CA ASP A 139 11.85 4.80 -42.07
C ASP A 139 12.74 3.62 -41.61
N PRO A 140 12.67 2.45 -42.26
CA PRO A 140 13.46 1.28 -41.90
C PRO A 140 14.96 1.40 -42.25
N SER A 141 15.35 2.45 -42.96
CA SER A 141 16.74 2.74 -43.34
C SER A 141 17.37 3.88 -42.54
N CYS A 142 16.65 4.41 -41.54
CA CYS A 142 17.14 5.51 -40.71
C CYS A 142 18.05 5.00 -39.59
N ASP A 143 19.34 5.36 -39.68
CA ASP A 143 20.37 5.07 -38.65
C ASP A 143 20.54 6.23 -37.63
N ALA A 144 19.62 7.19 -37.61
CA ALA A 144 19.70 8.34 -36.71
C ALA A 144 19.31 7.96 -35.26
N ASP A 145 20.00 8.53 -34.28
CA ASP A 145 19.59 8.46 -32.88
C ASP A 145 18.41 9.41 -32.64
N HIS A 146 17.23 8.84 -32.43
CA HIS A 146 15.99 9.58 -32.14
C HIS A 146 15.76 9.79 -30.64
N GLY A 147 16.72 9.42 -29.80
CA GLY A 147 16.62 9.49 -28.35
C GLY A 147 15.71 8.41 -27.77
N LEU A 148 15.09 8.73 -26.64
CA LEU A 148 14.21 7.82 -25.90
C LEU A 148 12.78 8.34 -25.93
N THR A 149 11.83 7.41 -26.05
CA THR A 149 10.42 7.63 -25.77
C THR A 149 10.03 6.79 -24.56
N GLY A 150 8.94 7.12 -23.90
CA GLY A 150 8.51 6.34 -22.74
C GLY A 150 7.23 6.80 -22.10
N SER A 151 6.84 6.10 -21.04
CA SER A 151 5.69 6.40 -20.21
C SER A 151 6.12 6.65 -18.76
N ALA A 152 5.42 7.56 -18.09
CA ALA A 152 5.58 7.79 -16.66
C ALA A 152 4.30 7.34 -15.95
N THR A 153 4.45 6.47 -14.95
CA THR A 153 3.35 6.01 -14.11
C THR A 153 3.59 6.55 -12.70
N PRO A 154 2.65 7.34 -12.14
CA PRO A 154 2.66 7.67 -10.72
C PRO A 154 2.28 6.41 -9.96
N ASP A 155 3.21 5.86 -9.20
CA ASP A 155 3.01 4.63 -8.45
C ASP A 155 3.75 4.76 -7.12
N ASP A 156 3.28 5.70 -6.29
CA ASP A 156 3.88 5.99 -4.99
C ASP A 156 3.67 4.82 -4.03
N LEU A 157 2.50 4.15 -4.10
CA LEU A 157 2.21 2.96 -3.32
C LEU A 157 1.24 2.02 -4.06
N VAL A 158 1.60 0.73 -4.11
CA VAL A 158 0.73 -0.35 -4.61
C VAL A 158 0.59 -1.41 -3.54
N ILE A 159 -0.65 -1.74 -3.19
CA ILE A 159 -0.96 -2.88 -2.32
C ILE A 159 -1.92 -3.80 -3.05
N ARG A 160 -1.60 -5.10 -3.08
CA ARG A 160 -2.48 -6.16 -3.57
C ARG A 160 -2.82 -7.10 -2.43
N VAL A 161 -4.11 -7.34 -2.24
CA VAL A 161 -4.63 -8.30 -1.26
C VAL A 161 -5.52 -9.29 -1.98
N SER A 162 -5.33 -10.57 -1.70
CA SER A 162 -6.05 -11.69 -2.30
C SER A 162 -6.63 -12.62 -1.23
N ALA A 163 -7.79 -13.21 -1.52
CA ALA A 163 -8.37 -14.21 -0.63
C ALA A 163 -7.52 -15.49 -0.56
N GLU A 164 -6.72 -15.78 -1.58
CA GLU A 164 -5.92 -17.00 -1.66
C GLU A 164 -4.64 -16.91 -0.82
N ALA A 165 -3.93 -15.79 -0.85
CA ALA A 165 -2.69 -15.62 -0.09
C ALA A 165 -2.94 -15.06 1.32
N GLU A 166 -3.76 -14.02 1.47
CA GLU A 166 -3.98 -13.34 2.74
C GLU A 166 -5.28 -13.76 3.46
N GLY A 167 -6.17 -14.45 2.74
CA GLY A 167 -7.44 -14.92 3.28
C GLY A 167 -8.61 -13.94 3.09
N GLU A 168 -9.83 -14.46 3.28
CA GLU A 168 -11.07 -13.71 3.05
C GLU A 168 -11.26 -12.51 3.99
N ALA A 169 -10.78 -12.64 5.23
CA ALA A 169 -10.85 -11.56 6.21
C ALA A 169 -9.97 -10.37 5.78
N ALA A 170 -8.73 -10.64 5.35
CA ALA A 170 -7.83 -9.61 4.84
C ALA A 170 -8.39 -8.94 3.58
N LEU A 171 -8.92 -9.72 2.63
CA LEU A 171 -9.56 -9.16 1.44
C LEU A 171 -10.76 -8.27 1.81
N THR A 172 -11.58 -8.67 2.78
CA THR A 172 -12.72 -7.88 3.26
C THR A 172 -12.26 -6.58 3.93
N GLY A 173 -11.19 -6.64 4.73
CA GLY A 173 -10.54 -5.47 5.34
C GLY A 173 -10.02 -4.50 4.27
N ALA A 174 -9.28 -5.01 3.28
CA ALA A 174 -8.76 -4.21 2.16
C ALA A 174 -9.88 -3.53 1.36
N VAL A 175 -11.00 -4.22 1.11
CA VAL A 175 -12.17 -3.65 0.45
C VAL A 175 -12.81 -2.54 1.30
N THR A 176 -12.90 -2.75 2.61
CA THR A 176 -13.45 -1.77 3.55
C THR A 176 -12.57 -0.51 3.59
N PHE A 177 -11.26 -0.69 3.68
CA PHE A 177 -10.28 0.38 3.61
C PHE A 177 -10.37 1.14 2.27
N ALA A 178 -10.40 0.42 1.14
CA ALA A 178 -10.49 1.03 -0.19
C ALA A 178 -11.76 1.90 -0.35
N ARG A 179 -12.89 1.47 0.23
CA ARG A 179 -14.12 2.28 0.28
C ARG A 179 -13.93 3.55 1.12
N ALA A 180 -13.33 3.43 2.30
CA ALA A 180 -13.07 4.59 3.17
C ALA A 180 -12.14 5.59 2.50
N LEU A 181 -11.07 5.12 1.87
CA LEU A 181 -10.11 5.94 1.13
C LEU A 181 -10.77 6.67 -0.06
N SER A 182 -11.56 5.96 -0.86
CA SER A 182 -12.31 6.56 -1.98
C SER A 182 -13.29 7.65 -1.50
N ALA A 183 -13.97 7.41 -0.37
CA ALA A 183 -14.88 8.38 0.22
C ALA A 183 -14.14 9.61 0.79
N ALA A 184 -12.96 9.42 1.36
CA ALA A 184 -12.16 10.51 1.91
C ALA A 184 -11.56 11.40 0.82
N THR A 185 -11.04 10.80 -0.25
CA THR A 185 -10.40 11.51 -1.37
C THR A 185 -11.40 12.22 -2.29
N SER A 186 -12.64 11.75 -2.40
CA SER A 186 -13.69 12.46 -3.15
C SER A 186 -14.21 13.74 -2.48
N ARG A 187 -13.86 13.98 -1.20
CA ARG A 187 -14.25 15.17 -0.43
C ARG A 187 -13.11 16.18 -0.24
N ALA A 188 -11.89 15.82 -0.64
CA ALA A 188 -10.66 16.55 -0.36
C ALA A 188 -10.42 17.70 -1.33
#